data_AF-A0A9E3X2I3-F1
#
_entry.id   AF-A0A9E3X2I3-F1
#
_cell.length_a   1.000
_cell.length_b   1.000
_cell.length_c   1.000
_cell.angle_alpha   90.00
_cell.angle_beta   90.00
_cell.angle_gamma   90.00
#
_symmetry.space_group_name_H-M   'P 1'
#
loop_
_entity.id
_entity.type
_entity.pdbx_description
1 polymer ?
#
loop_
_entity_poly.entity_id
_entity_poly.type
_entity_poly.pdbx_seq_one_letter_code
_entity_poly.pdbx_strand_id
1 'polypeptide(L)'
;ERGILLGAVHGIVESLYRWFISHGQSHEEAFMNATESVTGPISKKISKDGILSVYESLDEQGQDLFRQAYSAAYHPAFEILMEIYDEVASGNEIRSVIQANDRFKRYPMGTIDATEMWQTGIDVRAKRDPDSIPIHPVTAGVYVATMMAQVDLLKEKGHPYSEIANESIIEAVDSLNPYMHYKGVSYMVDNCSTTARLGTRKWGPRFDYILMQQTYTALDEGTQVDEELFDDFMNNEIHEVLAVCAEMRPSVDIALVG
;
A
#
# COMPACT_ATOMS: atom_id res chain seq x y z
N GLU A 1 -1.71 10.73 2.40
CA GLU A 1 -0.29 10.42 2.76
C GLU A 1 -0.07 9.37 3.86
N ARG A 2 -0.78 9.39 5.01
CA ARG A 2 -0.52 8.42 6.13
C ARG A 2 -1.03 7.01 5.87
N GLY A 3 -2.11 6.88 5.10
CA GLY A 3 -2.65 5.61 4.63
C GLY A 3 -1.89 5.09 3.40
N ILE A 4 -2.63 4.61 2.40
CA ILE A 4 -2.11 3.82 1.28
C ILE A 4 -1.04 4.51 0.42
N LEU A 5 -1.03 5.84 0.39
CA LEU A 5 -0.08 6.62 -0.42
C LEU A 5 1.38 6.46 0.02
N LEU A 6 1.66 6.40 1.34
CA LEU A 6 3.03 6.27 1.85
C LEU A 6 3.11 5.39 3.10
N GLY A 7 2.42 5.78 4.18
CA GLY A 7 2.54 5.11 5.48
C GLY A 7 2.10 3.66 5.43
N ALA A 8 0.86 3.40 5.00
CA ALA A 8 0.33 2.04 4.95
C ALA A 8 1.10 1.16 3.96
N VAL A 9 1.41 1.65 2.75
CA VAL A 9 2.21 0.86 1.78
C VAL A 9 3.60 0.53 2.32
N HIS A 10 4.25 1.45 3.06
CA HIS A 10 5.52 1.14 3.73
C HIS A 10 5.36 0.03 4.78
N GLY A 11 4.33 0.10 5.63
CA GLY A 11 4.04 -0.95 6.61
C GLY A 11 3.67 -2.30 5.99
N ILE A 12 2.90 -2.29 4.89
CA ILE A 12 2.52 -3.49 4.14
C ILE A 12 3.76 -4.20 3.61
N VAL A 13 4.65 -3.50 2.90
CA VAL A 13 5.80 -4.17 2.27
C VAL A 13 6.82 -4.67 3.31
N GLU A 14 7.05 -3.94 4.41
CA GLU A 14 7.94 -4.38 5.50
C GLU A 14 7.40 -5.64 6.20
N SER A 15 6.09 -5.68 6.44
CA SER A 15 5.44 -6.78 7.15
C SER A 15 5.33 -8.03 6.27
N LEU A 16 4.94 -7.88 4.99
CA LEU A 16 4.94 -8.97 4.01
C LEU A 16 6.32 -9.57 3.80
N TYR A 17 7.36 -8.72 3.67
CA TYR A 17 8.74 -9.18 3.52
C TYR A 17 9.15 -10.12 4.67
N ARG A 18 8.88 -9.71 5.91
CA ARG A 18 9.18 -10.55 7.08
C ARG A 18 8.33 -11.82 7.13
N TRP A 19 7.05 -11.73 6.79
CA TRP A 19 6.16 -12.90 6.75
C TRP A 19 6.59 -13.91 5.68
N PHE A 20 7.02 -13.46 4.50
CA PHE A 20 7.55 -14.35 3.47
C PHE A 20 8.84 -15.06 3.91
N ILE A 21 9.75 -14.34 4.59
CA ILE A 21 10.97 -14.94 5.15
C ILE A 21 10.62 -15.98 6.23
N SER A 22 9.64 -15.70 7.10
CA SER A 22 9.20 -16.69 8.10
C SER A 22 8.58 -17.94 7.48
N HIS A 23 8.11 -17.83 6.24
CA HIS A 23 7.61 -18.92 5.40
C HIS A 23 8.68 -19.54 4.49
N GLY A 24 9.96 -19.25 4.73
CA GLY A 24 11.10 -19.92 4.10
C GLY A 24 11.53 -19.34 2.75
N GLN A 25 10.95 -18.21 2.31
CA GLN A 25 11.45 -17.52 1.12
C GLN A 25 12.82 -16.90 1.37
N SER A 26 13.64 -16.81 0.34
CA SER A 26 14.86 -16.02 0.39
C SER A 26 14.55 -14.53 0.51
N HIS A 27 15.55 -13.74 0.89
CA HIS A 27 15.37 -12.29 1.05
C HIS A 27 15.06 -11.63 -0.31
N GLU A 28 15.70 -12.09 -1.41
CA GLU A 28 15.43 -11.58 -2.76
C GLU A 28 13.99 -11.92 -3.21
N GLU A 29 13.54 -13.16 -3.00
CA GLU A 29 12.16 -13.57 -3.32
C GLU A 29 11.13 -12.80 -2.49
N ALA A 30 11.35 -12.65 -1.18
CA ALA A 30 10.47 -11.89 -0.31
C ALA A 30 10.37 -10.41 -0.73
N PHE A 31 11.48 -9.80 -1.14
CA PHE A 31 11.47 -8.42 -1.65
C PHE A 31 10.71 -8.31 -2.98
N MET A 32 10.91 -9.28 -3.88
CA MET A 32 10.20 -9.34 -5.16
C MET A 32 8.69 -9.51 -4.96
N ASN A 33 8.29 -10.45 -4.11
CA ASN A 33 6.89 -10.78 -3.83
C ASN A 33 6.18 -9.70 -3.01
N ALA A 34 6.89 -8.90 -2.22
CA ALA A 34 6.35 -7.74 -1.52
C ALA A 34 6.47 -6.45 -2.38
N THR A 35 7.63 -5.79 -2.35
CA THR A 35 7.81 -4.44 -2.90
C THR A 35 7.71 -4.38 -4.41
N GLU A 36 8.42 -5.24 -5.14
CA GLU A 36 8.40 -5.17 -6.61
C GLU A 36 7.02 -5.55 -7.13
N SER A 37 6.35 -6.53 -6.53
CA SER A 37 4.97 -6.92 -6.87
C SER A 37 4.00 -5.75 -6.72
N VAL A 38 4.00 -5.05 -5.56
CA VAL A 38 3.13 -3.87 -5.32
C VAL A 38 3.44 -2.76 -6.31
N THR A 39 4.70 -2.36 -6.41
CA THR A 39 5.10 -1.13 -7.11
C THR A 39 5.24 -1.29 -8.63
N GLY A 40 5.36 -2.53 -9.10
CA GLY A 40 5.45 -2.89 -10.51
C GLY A 40 4.11 -3.38 -11.05
N PRO A 41 3.90 -4.69 -11.19
CA PRO A 41 2.77 -5.25 -11.93
C PRO A 41 1.41 -4.93 -11.28
N ILE A 42 1.28 -4.94 -9.95
CA ILE A 42 0.00 -4.57 -9.29
C ILE A 42 -0.36 -3.12 -9.59
N SER A 43 0.55 -2.18 -9.34
CA SER A 43 0.31 -0.75 -9.62
C SER A 43 -0.02 -0.50 -11.09
N LYS A 44 0.74 -1.09 -12.01
CA LYS A 44 0.51 -0.95 -13.45
C LYS A 44 -0.85 -1.51 -13.87
N LYS A 45 -1.26 -2.63 -13.29
CA LYS A 45 -2.54 -3.28 -13.56
C LYS A 45 -3.71 -2.42 -13.08
N ILE A 46 -3.65 -1.92 -11.84
CA ILE A 46 -4.65 -0.99 -11.28
C ILE A 46 -4.72 0.30 -12.10
N SER A 47 -3.57 0.88 -12.44
CA SER A 47 -3.47 2.12 -13.21
C SER A 47 -4.22 2.01 -14.54
N LYS A 48 -3.99 0.92 -15.27
CA LYS A 48 -4.47 0.74 -16.64
C LYS A 48 -5.87 0.12 -16.73
N ASP A 49 -6.11 -0.92 -15.94
CA ASP A 49 -7.25 -1.81 -16.10
C ASP A 49 -8.20 -1.78 -14.88
N GLY A 50 -7.88 -1.01 -13.83
CA GLY A 50 -8.66 -0.91 -12.60
C GLY A 50 -8.37 -2.01 -11.56
N ILE A 51 -8.94 -1.88 -10.37
CA ILE A 51 -8.61 -2.74 -9.20
C ILE A 51 -9.04 -4.20 -9.43
N LEU A 52 -10.25 -4.43 -9.94
CA LEU A 52 -10.78 -5.79 -10.19
C LEU A 52 -9.86 -6.62 -11.08
N SER A 53 -9.23 -5.97 -12.06
CA SER A 53 -8.37 -6.65 -13.03
C SER A 53 -7.15 -7.33 -12.40
N VAL A 54 -6.74 -6.92 -11.18
CA VAL A 54 -5.69 -7.60 -10.42
C VAL A 54 -6.17 -8.99 -10.02
N TYR A 55 -7.33 -9.08 -9.38
CA TYR A 55 -7.95 -10.34 -8.97
C TYR A 55 -8.30 -11.23 -10.17
N GLU A 56 -8.91 -10.65 -11.21
CA GLU A 56 -9.32 -11.39 -12.41
C GLU A 56 -8.15 -11.95 -13.22
N SER A 57 -6.94 -11.39 -13.06
CA SER A 57 -5.74 -11.87 -13.74
C SER A 57 -5.05 -13.05 -13.05
N LEU A 58 -5.46 -13.40 -11.83
CA LEU A 58 -4.93 -14.52 -11.07
C LEU A 58 -5.56 -15.84 -11.57
N ASP A 59 -4.83 -16.95 -11.40
CA ASP A 59 -5.39 -18.29 -11.56
C ASP A 59 -6.30 -18.67 -10.38
N GLU A 60 -6.96 -19.82 -10.44
CA GLU A 60 -7.93 -20.26 -9.42
C GLU A 60 -7.31 -20.29 -8.01
N GLN A 61 -6.10 -20.85 -7.89
CA GLN A 61 -5.37 -20.87 -6.61
C GLN A 61 -4.99 -19.47 -6.13
N GLY A 62 -4.58 -18.58 -7.05
CA GLY A 62 -4.27 -17.19 -6.74
C GLY A 62 -5.51 -16.41 -6.31
N GLN A 63 -6.65 -16.64 -6.94
CA GLN A 63 -7.93 -16.01 -6.55
C GLN A 63 -8.33 -16.40 -5.13
N ASP A 64 -8.18 -17.68 -4.75
CA ASP A 64 -8.45 -18.13 -3.39
C ASP A 64 -7.51 -17.46 -2.36
N LEU A 65 -6.21 -17.38 -2.66
CA LEU A 65 -5.23 -16.70 -1.81
C LEU A 65 -5.49 -15.20 -1.69
N PHE A 66 -5.90 -14.56 -2.79
CA PHE A 66 -6.29 -13.15 -2.79
C PHE A 66 -7.48 -12.91 -1.87
N ARG A 67 -8.53 -13.74 -1.96
CA ARG A 67 -9.74 -13.63 -1.14
C ARG A 67 -9.45 -13.79 0.35
N GLN A 68 -8.62 -14.76 0.70
CA GLN A 68 -8.17 -14.98 2.08
C GLN A 68 -7.39 -13.76 2.61
N ALA A 69 -6.41 -13.29 1.85
CA ALA A 69 -5.60 -12.13 2.21
C ALA A 69 -6.41 -10.84 2.30
N TYR A 70 -7.33 -10.62 1.37
CA TYR A 70 -8.23 -9.47 1.38
C TYR A 70 -9.09 -9.47 2.65
N SER A 71 -9.77 -10.59 2.93
CA SER A 71 -10.65 -10.74 4.10
C SER A 71 -9.88 -10.53 5.41
N ALA A 72 -8.68 -11.12 5.52
CA ALA A 72 -7.85 -11.01 6.72
C ALA A 72 -7.24 -9.62 6.92
N ALA A 73 -7.06 -8.83 5.86
CA ALA A 73 -6.38 -7.52 5.91
C ALA A 73 -7.34 -6.34 6.06
N TYR A 74 -8.58 -6.44 5.57
CA TYR A 74 -9.50 -5.31 5.46
C TYR A 74 -9.77 -4.63 6.81
N HIS A 75 -10.28 -5.36 7.80
CA HIS A 75 -10.61 -4.77 9.10
C HIS A 75 -9.39 -4.28 9.90
N PRO A 76 -8.27 -5.03 9.98
CA PRO A 76 -7.03 -4.52 10.57
C PRO A 76 -6.56 -3.20 9.92
N ALA A 77 -6.58 -3.11 8.59
CA ALA A 77 -6.23 -1.88 7.90
C ALA A 77 -7.22 -0.74 8.20
N PHE A 78 -8.54 -1.03 8.17
CA PHE A 78 -9.60 -0.07 8.44
C PHE A 78 -9.48 0.52 9.84
N GLU A 79 -9.14 -0.29 10.86
CA GLU A 79 -8.95 0.18 12.24
C GLU A 79 -7.89 1.30 12.32
N ILE A 80 -6.71 1.09 11.72
CA ILE A 80 -5.65 2.10 11.73
C ILE A 80 -6.04 3.31 10.87
N LEU A 81 -6.70 3.10 9.74
CA LEU A 81 -7.16 4.20 8.89
C LEU A 81 -8.20 5.08 9.61
N MET A 82 -9.12 4.47 10.34
CA MET A 82 -10.12 5.18 11.14
C MET A 82 -9.45 6.00 12.24
N GLU A 83 -8.48 5.41 12.97
CA GLU A 83 -7.69 6.13 13.98
C GLU A 83 -6.95 7.34 13.36
N ILE A 84 -6.29 7.14 12.22
CA ILE A 84 -5.60 8.21 11.48
C ILE A 84 -6.58 9.33 11.14
N TYR A 85 -7.74 8.99 10.59
CA TYR A 85 -8.72 9.97 10.16
C TYR A 85 -9.21 10.81 11.33
N ASP A 86 -9.58 10.18 12.45
CA ASP A 86 -10.08 10.88 13.63
C ASP A 86 -8.99 11.75 14.27
N GLU A 87 -7.73 11.32 14.28
CA GLU A 87 -6.58 12.12 14.73
C GLU A 87 -6.33 13.35 13.84
N VAL A 88 -6.55 13.23 12.53
CA VAL A 88 -6.44 14.34 11.58
C VAL A 88 -7.62 15.31 11.74
N ALA A 89 -8.84 14.79 11.73
CA ALA A 89 -10.07 15.59 11.81
C ALA A 89 -10.20 16.36 13.14
N SER A 90 -9.72 15.78 14.24
CA SER A 90 -9.67 16.45 15.55
C SER A 90 -8.56 17.53 15.66
N GLY A 91 -7.60 17.55 14.73
CA GLY A 91 -6.45 18.45 14.74
C GLY A 91 -5.28 17.98 15.61
N ASN A 92 -5.37 16.82 16.27
CA ASN A 92 -4.28 16.22 17.03
C ASN A 92 -3.06 15.97 16.14
N GLU A 93 -3.29 15.40 14.96
CA GLU A 93 -2.21 15.08 14.03
C GLU A 93 -1.51 16.34 13.52
N ILE A 94 -2.27 17.40 13.22
CA ILE A 94 -1.73 18.71 12.81
C ILE A 94 -0.86 19.30 13.93
N ARG A 95 -1.35 19.28 15.17
CA ARG A 95 -0.59 19.74 16.33
C ARG A 95 0.72 18.95 16.49
N SER A 96 0.66 17.63 16.29
CA SER A 96 1.83 16.76 16.42
C SER A 96 2.93 17.09 15.39
N VAL A 97 2.54 17.42 14.15
CA VAL A 97 3.46 17.83 13.07
C VAL A 97 4.14 19.16 13.40
N ILE A 98 3.37 20.15 13.88
CA ILE A 98 3.93 21.46 14.30
C ILE A 98 5.00 21.24 15.37
N GLN A 99 4.69 20.47 16.41
CA GLN A 99 5.63 20.20 17.49
C GLN A 99 6.83 19.36 17.02
N ALA A 100 6.66 18.46 16.06
CA ALA A 100 7.76 17.71 15.46
C ALA A 100 8.75 18.64 14.73
N ASN A 101 8.23 19.62 14.01
CA ASN A 101 9.07 20.61 13.32
C ASN A 101 9.92 21.42 14.31
N ASP A 102 9.37 21.80 15.47
CA ASP A 102 10.14 22.46 16.52
C ASP A 102 11.30 21.58 17.05
N ARG A 103 11.09 20.27 17.11
CA ARG A 103 12.10 19.30 17.55
C ARG A 103 13.23 19.09 16.54
N PHE A 104 13.05 19.42 15.25
CA PHE A 104 14.07 19.20 14.23
C PHE A 104 15.35 20.01 14.41
N LYS A 105 15.31 21.09 15.18
CA LYS A 105 16.52 21.82 15.61
C LYS A 105 17.50 20.93 16.39
N ARG A 106 16.98 19.88 17.04
CA ARG A 106 17.76 18.93 17.85
C ARG A 106 17.76 17.51 17.26
N TYR A 107 16.66 17.10 16.64
CA TYR A 107 16.43 15.73 16.17
C TYR A 107 15.88 15.75 14.74
N PRO A 108 16.72 15.92 13.71
CA PRO A 108 16.27 15.80 12.32
C PRO A 108 15.78 14.37 12.03
N MET A 109 14.92 14.21 11.02
CA MET A 109 14.48 12.88 10.57
C MET A 109 15.66 12.05 10.07
N GLY A 110 15.73 10.79 10.51
CA GLY A 110 16.67 9.81 9.97
C GLY A 110 16.22 9.21 8.63
N THR A 111 17.08 8.36 8.07
CA THR A 111 16.79 7.56 6.88
C THR A 111 15.93 6.34 7.24
N ILE A 112 15.21 5.81 6.25
CA ILE A 112 14.29 4.68 6.41
C ILE A 112 14.60 3.51 5.45
N ASP A 113 15.68 3.60 4.68
CA ASP A 113 16.12 2.63 3.66
C ASP A 113 17.44 1.92 4.03
N ALA A 114 17.90 2.06 5.27
CA ALA A 114 19.13 1.43 5.74
C ALA A 114 18.93 0.03 6.37
N THR A 115 17.68 -0.42 6.53
CA THR A 115 17.36 -1.75 7.08
C THR A 115 17.54 -2.85 6.03
N GLU A 116 17.62 -4.09 6.49
CA GLU A 116 17.92 -5.29 5.69
C GLU A 116 17.12 -5.38 4.38
N MET A 117 15.79 -5.28 4.45
CA MET A 117 14.89 -5.33 3.28
C MET A 117 15.31 -4.34 2.19
N TRP A 118 15.61 -3.10 2.57
CA TRP A 118 15.96 -2.06 1.61
C TRP A 118 17.37 -2.21 1.05
N GLN A 119 18.29 -2.81 1.83
CA GLN A 119 19.60 -3.23 1.33
C GLN A 119 19.47 -4.37 0.33
N THR A 120 18.64 -5.39 0.60
CA THR A 120 18.30 -6.44 -0.38
C THR A 120 17.73 -5.84 -1.67
N GLY A 121 16.87 -4.83 -1.55
CA GLY A 121 16.28 -4.14 -2.70
C GLY A 121 17.30 -3.48 -3.63
N ILE A 122 18.50 -3.11 -3.16
CA ILE A 122 19.56 -2.54 -4.01
C ILE A 122 20.00 -3.59 -5.04
N ASP A 123 20.29 -4.80 -4.58
CA ASP A 123 20.76 -5.90 -5.43
C ASP A 123 19.65 -6.42 -6.34
N VAL A 124 18.41 -6.52 -5.82
CA VAL A 124 17.24 -6.90 -6.63
C VAL A 124 17.03 -5.91 -7.78
N ARG A 125 17.02 -4.60 -7.50
CA ARG A 125 16.85 -3.57 -8.54
C ARG A 125 17.99 -3.57 -9.56
N ALA A 126 19.23 -3.86 -9.14
CA ALA A 126 20.38 -3.92 -10.03
C ALA A 126 20.28 -5.07 -11.05
N LYS A 127 19.56 -6.15 -10.72
CA LYS A 127 19.36 -7.34 -11.58
C LYS A 127 17.95 -7.42 -12.17
N ARG A 128 17.13 -6.38 -11.97
CA ARG A 128 15.69 -6.44 -12.25
C ARG A 128 15.40 -6.69 -13.72
N ASP A 129 14.57 -7.71 -13.95
CA ASP A 129 13.85 -7.92 -15.19
C ASP A 129 12.36 -7.60 -14.95
N PRO A 130 11.84 -6.45 -15.45
CA PRO A 130 10.46 -6.04 -15.25
C PRO A 130 9.42 -7.08 -15.70
N ASP A 131 9.74 -7.89 -16.70
CA ASP A 131 8.82 -8.90 -17.24
C ASP A 131 8.75 -10.16 -16.35
N SER A 132 9.65 -10.28 -15.38
CA SER A 132 9.74 -11.43 -14.46
C SER A 132 9.07 -11.20 -13.09
N ILE A 133 8.60 -9.98 -12.80
CA ILE A 133 8.02 -9.64 -11.49
C ILE A 133 6.59 -10.20 -11.42
N PRO A 134 6.28 -11.07 -10.44
CA PRO A 134 4.94 -11.67 -10.34
C PRO A 134 3.94 -10.70 -9.70
N ILE A 135 2.65 -10.88 -10.02
CA ILE A 135 1.56 -10.45 -9.13
C ILE A 135 1.44 -11.54 -8.06
N HIS A 136 1.95 -11.27 -6.84
CA HIS A 136 1.85 -12.24 -5.76
C HIS A 136 0.45 -12.16 -5.12
N PRO A 137 -0.36 -13.24 -5.11
CA PRO A 137 -1.77 -13.19 -4.71
C PRO A 137 -2.02 -12.63 -3.30
N VAL A 138 -1.24 -13.07 -2.30
CA VAL A 138 -1.38 -12.58 -0.91
C VAL A 138 -1.04 -11.09 -0.81
N THR A 139 0.03 -10.65 -1.49
CA THR A 139 0.45 -9.25 -1.54
C THR A 139 -0.62 -8.38 -2.16
N ALA A 140 -1.18 -8.84 -3.29
CA ALA A 140 -2.28 -8.18 -3.97
C ALA A 140 -3.52 -8.07 -3.06
N GLY A 141 -3.89 -9.15 -2.37
CA GLY A 141 -5.02 -9.15 -1.44
C GLY A 141 -4.85 -8.15 -0.30
N VAL A 142 -3.69 -8.13 0.37
CA VAL A 142 -3.40 -7.20 1.48
C VAL A 142 -3.39 -5.74 1.01
N TYR A 143 -2.73 -5.47 -0.13
CA TYR A 143 -2.64 -4.12 -0.68
C TYR A 143 -4.00 -3.59 -1.12
N VAL A 144 -4.78 -4.40 -1.83
CA VAL A 144 -6.12 -4.03 -2.30
C VAL A 144 -7.11 -3.92 -1.15
N ALA A 145 -7.07 -4.78 -0.14
CA ALA A 145 -7.90 -4.62 1.06
C ALA A 145 -7.62 -3.30 1.80
N THR A 146 -6.34 -2.92 1.95
CA THR A 146 -6.00 -1.65 2.58
C THR A 146 -6.45 -0.45 1.74
N MET A 147 -6.33 -0.54 0.41
CA MET A 147 -6.81 0.48 -0.52
C MET A 147 -8.34 0.65 -0.43
N MET A 148 -9.08 -0.46 -0.41
CA MET A 148 -10.54 -0.47 -0.32
C MET A 148 -11.03 0.01 1.06
N ALA A 149 -10.37 -0.40 2.14
CA ALA A 149 -10.66 0.12 3.48
C ALA A 149 -10.51 1.65 3.55
N GLN A 150 -9.52 2.23 2.86
CA GLN A 150 -9.38 3.69 2.77
C GLN A 150 -10.48 4.32 1.92
N VAL A 151 -10.85 3.70 0.80
CA VAL A 151 -11.96 4.15 -0.07
C VAL A 151 -13.26 4.22 0.73
N ASP A 152 -13.59 3.14 1.44
CA ASP A 152 -14.84 3.01 2.17
C ASP A 152 -14.88 3.96 3.38
N LEU A 153 -13.77 4.13 4.10
CA LEU A 153 -13.66 5.12 5.17
C LEU A 153 -13.92 6.55 4.66
N LEU A 154 -13.27 6.95 3.56
CA LEU A 154 -13.47 8.30 3.03
C LEU A 154 -14.89 8.49 2.49
N LYS A 155 -15.50 7.44 1.93
CA LYS A 155 -16.92 7.42 1.54
C LYS A 155 -17.82 7.61 2.76
N GLU A 156 -17.59 6.87 3.84
CA GLU A 156 -18.34 6.99 5.11
C GLU A 156 -18.25 8.41 5.69
N LYS A 157 -17.07 9.03 5.59
CA LYS A 157 -16.84 10.40 6.06
C LYS A 157 -17.35 11.49 5.10
N GLY A 158 -17.97 11.10 3.98
CA GLY A 158 -18.67 12.00 3.06
C GLY A 158 -17.79 12.73 2.05
N HIS A 159 -16.58 12.22 1.77
CA HIS A 159 -15.72 12.80 0.74
C HIS A 159 -16.27 12.58 -0.68
N PRO A 160 -16.04 13.51 -1.63
CA PRO A 160 -16.44 13.32 -3.02
C PRO A 160 -15.59 12.24 -3.70
N TYR A 161 -16.20 11.45 -4.59
CA TYR A 161 -15.55 10.33 -5.29
C TYR A 161 -14.26 10.69 -6.02
N SER A 162 -14.16 11.91 -6.59
CA SER A 162 -12.93 12.35 -7.24
C SER A 162 -11.76 12.50 -6.25
N GLU A 163 -12.03 12.93 -5.02
CA GLU A 163 -11.01 13.00 -3.96
C GLU A 163 -10.65 11.59 -3.51
N ILE A 164 -11.65 10.74 -3.25
CA ILE A 164 -11.45 9.34 -2.84
C ILE A 164 -10.56 8.58 -3.84
N ALA A 165 -10.89 8.66 -5.13
CA ALA A 165 -10.15 7.97 -6.18
C ALA A 165 -8.71 8.49 -6.31
N ASN A 166 -8.51 9.81 -6.24
CA ASN A 166 -7.17 10.38 -6.33
C ASN A 166 -6.30 10.03 -5.12
N GLU A 167 -6.82 10.25 -3.91
CA GLU A 167 -6.08 10.12 -2.63
C GLU A 167 -5.90 8.67 -2.17
N SER A 168 -6.63 7.72 -2.76
CA SER A 168 -6.56 6.30 -2.37
C SER A 168 -6.01 5.39 -3.45
N ILE A 169 -6.05 5.81 -4.72
CA ILE A 169 -5.78 4.89 -5.83
C ILE A 169 -4.83 5.54 -6.84
N ILE A 170 -5.27 6.62 -7.51
CA ILE A 170 -4.55 7.19 -8.66
C ILE A 170 -3.19 7.72 -8.24
N GLU A 171 -3.11 8.50 -7.16
CA GLU A 171 -1.82 9.04 -6.72
C GLU A 171 -0.86 7.93 -6.27
N ALA A 172 -1.37 6.84 -5.67
CA ALA A 172 -0.55 5.70 -5.33
C ALA A 172 0.09 5.07 -6.57
N VAL A 173 -0.73 4.69 -7.56
CA VAL A 173 -0.28 3.86 -8.68
C VAL A 173 0.36 4.64 -9.83
N ASP A 174 -0.04 5.89 -10.06
CA ASP A 174 0.45 6.71 -11.17
C ASP A 174 1.56 7.69 -10.75
N SER A 175 1.69 7.99 -9.44
CA SER A 175 2.67 8.97 -8.95
C SER A 175 3.67 8.35 -7.98
N LEU A 176 3.24 7.83 -6.82
CA LEU A 176 4.13 7.52 -5.71
C LEU A 176 4.82 6.16 -5.83
N ASN A 177 4.07 5.10 -6.14
CA ASN A 177 4.63 3.75 -6.31
C ASN A 177 5.74 3.70 -7.38
N PRO A 178 5.65 4.41 -8.52
CA PRO A 178 6.78 4.55 -9.44
C PRO A 178 8.08 5.05 -8.80
N TYR A 179 8.02 6.00 -7.85
CA TYR A 179 9.22 6.45 -7.12
C TYR A 179 9.80 5.35 -6.25
N MET A 180 8.95 4.59 -5.55
CA MET A 180 9.39 3.45 -4.74
C MET A 180 9.98 2.35 -5.63
N HIS A 181 9.35 2.05 -6.76
CA HIS A 181 9.84 1.07 -7.74
C HIS A 181 11.23 1.47 -8.27
N TYR A 182 11.44 2.76 -8.53
CA TYR A 182 12.68 3.25 -9.12
C TYR A 182 13.86 3.19 -8.15
N LYS A 183 13.73 3.69 -6.91
CA LYS A 183 14.86 3.84 -5.96
C LYS A 183 14.54 3.48 -4.50
N GLY A 184 13.43 2.78 -4.23
CA GLY A 184 13.04 2.31 -2.89
C GLY A 184 12.26 3.34 -2.06
N VAL A 185 11.82 2.94 -0.87
CA VAL A 185 10.88 3.71 -0.05
C VAL A 185 11.36 5.12 0.31
N SER A 186 12.65 5.28 0.62
CA SER A 186 13.22 6.58 0.97
C SER A 186 13.11 7.56 -0.20
N TYR A 187 13.31 7.08 -1.44
CA TYR A 187 13.16 7.93 -2.62
C TYR A 187 11.71 8.37 -2.83
N MET A 188 10.73 7.51 -2.59
CA MET A 188 9.32 7.93 -2.61
C MET A 188 9.01 8.93 -1.49
N VAL A 189 9.28 8.54 -0.24
CA VAL A 189 8.84 9.27 0.94
C VAL A 189 9.56 10.61 1.10
N ASP A 190 10.88 10.64 0.91
CA ASP A 190 11.66 11.86 1.16
C ASP A 190 11.58 12.89 0.03
N ASN A 191 10.96 12.55 -1.10
CA ASN A 191 10.53 13.51 -2.13
C ASN A 191 9.15 14.14 -1.85
N CYS A 192 8.44 13.67 -0.82
CA CYS A 192 7.19 14.28 -0.35
C CYS A 192 7.46 15.39 0.70
N SER A 193 6.38 16.08 1.08
CA SER A 193 6.43 17.16 2.08
C SER A 193 6.93 16.67 3.46
N THR A 194 7.39 17.61 4.29
CA THR A 194 7.74 17.31 5.69
C THR A 194 6.60 16.66 6.48
N THR A 195 5.35 17.08 6.23
CA THR A 195 4.15 16.51 6.86
C THR A 195 3.97 15.05 6.46
N ALA A 196 4.12 14.73 5.18
CA ALA A 196 4.02 13.38 4.63
C ALA A 196 5.11 12.46 5.15
N ARG A 197 6.35 12.95 5.20
CA ARG A 197 7.51 12.23 5.72
C ARG A 197 7.35 11.86 7.20
N LEU A 198 6.85 12.80 8.01
CA LEU A 198 6.52 12.57 9.42
C LEU A 198 5.36 11.58 9.58
N GLY A 199 4.30 11.76 8.79
CA GLY A 199 3.13 10.89 8.80
C GLY A 199 3.51 9.44 8.49
N THR A 200 4.30 9.22 7.44
CA THR A 200 4.81 7.90 7.06
C THR A 200 5.58 7.24 8.20
N ARG A 201 6.54 7.97 8.80
CA ARG A 201 7.38 7.45 9.89
C ARG A 201 6.59 7.18 11.18
N LYS A 202 5.49 7.90 11.42
CA LYS A 202 4.62 7.70 12.58
C LYS A 202 3.68 6.50 12.37
N TRP A 203 3.06 6.39 11.20
CA TRP A 203 1.92 5.50 10.97
C TRP A 203 2.28 4.22 10.22
N GLY A 204 3.34 4.19 9.41
CA GLY A 204 3.81 2.97 8.76
C GLY A 204 4.06 1.81 9.72
N PRO A 205 4.74 2.02 10.87
CA PRO A 205 4.89 0.98 11.89
C PRO A 205 3.57 0.46 12.48
N ARG A 206 2.48 1.25 12.44
CA ARG A 206 1.17 0.82 12.96
C ARG A 206 0.50 -0.18 12.02
N PHE A 207 0.57 0.06 10.70
CA PHE A 207 0.10 -0.89 9.70
C PHE A 207 0.90 -2.18 9.72
N ASP A 208 2.22 -2.07 9.79
CA ASP A 208 3.10 -3.22 9.95
C ASP A 208 2.69 -4.11 11.14
N TYR A 209 2.59 -3.51 12.34
CA TYR A 209 2.26 -4.25 13.53
C TYR A 209 0.87 -4.87 13.48
N ILE A 210 -0.15 -4.14 13.00
CA ILE A 210 -1.52 -4.67 13.00
C ILE A 210 -1.67 -5.83 12.00
N LEU A 211 -1.00 -5.75 10.84
CA LEU A 211 -0.99 -6.83 9.85
C LEU A 211 -0.26 -8.07 10.39
N MET A 212 0.91 -7.89 11.03
CA MET A 212 1.64 -8.99 11.67
C MET A 212 0.84 -9.65 12.82
N GLN A 213 0.07 -8.87 13.57
CA GLN A 213 -0.63 -9.35 14.77
C GLN A 213 -1.99 -9.97 14.49
N GLN A 214 -2.65 -9.58 13.40
CA GLN A 214 -4.02 -9.98 13.10
C GLN A 214 -4.16 -10.62 11.73
N THR A 215 -3.68 -9.95 10.68
CA THR A 215 -3.85 -10.42 9.30
C THR A 215 -3.07 -11.70 9.04
N TYR A 216 -1.77 -11.71 9.32
CA TYR A 216 -0.92 -12.86 9.01
C TYR A 216 -1.14 -14.03 9.97
N THR A 217 -1.52 -13.76 11.22
CA THR A 217 -1.98 -14.82 12.12
C THR A 217 -3.25 -15.47 11.59
N ALA A 218 -4.22 -14.69 11.09
CA ALA A 218 -5.44 -15.23 10.50
C ALA A 218 -5.17 -16.06 9.23
N LEU A 219 -4.18 -15.67 8.41
CA LEU A 219 -3.73 -16.44 7.25
C LEU A 219 -3.06 -17.75 7.66
N ASP A 220 -2.14 -17.71 8.63
CA ASP A 220 -1.44 -18.90 9.14
C ASP A 220 -2.41 -19.90 9.79
N GLU A 221 -3.50 -19.40 10.38
CA GLU A 221 -4.59 -20.20 10.97
C GLU A 221 -5.61 -20.73 9.94
N GLY A 222 -5.56 -20.27 8.69
CA GLY A 222 -6.50 -20.66 7.65
C GLY A 222 -7.92 -20.14 7.88
N THR A 223 -8.05 -18.90 8.36
CA THR A 223 -9.35 -18.25 8.60
C THR A 223 -10.18 -18.22 7.33
N GLN A 224 -11.49 -18.45 7.45
CA GLN A 224 -12.40 -18.45 6.32
C GLN A 224 -12.55 -17.07 5.69
N VAL A 225 -12.78 -17.05 4.37
CA VAL A 225 -13.11 -15.85 3.61
C VAL A 225 -14.40 -15.25 4.14
N ASP A 226 -14.41 -13.93 4.30
CA ASP A 226 -15.64 -13.18 4.54
C ASP A 226 -16.30 -12.91 3.19
N GLU A 227 -17.31 -13.72 2.87
CA GLU A 227 -17.96 -13.67 1.56
C GLU A 227 -18.80 -12.40 1.36
N GLU A 228 -19.37 -11.84 2.42
CA GLU A 228 -20.14 -10.58 2.33
C GLU A 228 -19.18 -9.43 2.02
N LEU A 229 -18.07 -9.35 2.76
CA LEU A 229 -17.03 -8.35 2.51
C LEU A 229 -16.43 -8.48 1.10
N PHE A 230 -16.23 -9.70 0.61
CA PHE A 230 -15.71 -9.90 -0.75
C PHE A 230 -16.74 -9.57 -1.82
N ASP A 231 -18.02 -9.89 -1.60
CA ASP A 231 -19.11 -9.46 -2.49
C ASP A 231 -19.23 -7.93 -2.54
N ASP A 232 -19.07 -7.25 -1.40
CA ASP A 232 -19.02 -5.78 -1.35
C ASP A 232 -17.83 -5.22 -2.14
N PHE A 233 -16.65 -5.86 -2.05
CA PHE A 233 -15.49 -5.52 -2.88
C PHE A 233 -15.81 -5.64 -4.37
N MET A 234 -16.40 -6.76 -4.81
CA MET A 234 -16.70 -7.01 -6.22
C MET A 234 -17.72 -6.03 -6.80
N ASN A 235 -18.65 -5.54 -5.96
CA ASN A 235 -19.73 -4.65 -6.37
C ASN A 235 -19.51 -3.18 -6.00
N ASN A 236 -18.32 -2.81 -5.50
CA ASN A 236 -18.06 -1.44 -5.06
C ASN A 236 -18.10 -0.43 -6.23
N GLU A 237 -18.84 0.66 -6.06
CA GLU A 237 -19.00 1.73 -7.05
C GLU A 237 -17.67 2.40 -7.45
N ILE A 238 -16.62 2.27 -6.62
CA ILE A 238 -15.30 2.84 -6.92
C ILE A 238 -14.71 2.31 -8.23
N HIS A 239 -15.07 1.10 -8.65
CA HIS A 239 -14.58 0.51 -9.90
C HIS A 239 -15.09 1.28 -11.13
N GLU A 240 -16.36 1.69 -11.12
CA GLU A 240 -16.93 2.54 -12.17
C GLU A 240 -16.36 3.96 -12.12
N VAL A 241 -16.22 4.52 -10.90
CA VAL A 241 -15.58 5.84 -10.70
C VAL A 241 -14.17 5.85 -11.29
N LEU A 242 -13.38 4.81 -11.07
CA LEU A 242 -12.03 4.69 -11.62
C LEU A 242 -12.02 4.63 -13.14
N ALA A 243 -12.97 3.92 -13.75
CA ALA A 243 -13.10 3.85 -15.20
C ALA A 243 -13.36 5.25 -15.79
N VAL A 244 -14.25 6.03 -15.17
CA VAL A 244 -14.52 7.43 -15.56
C VAL A 244 -13.30 8.32 -15.32
N CYS A 245 -12.62 8.20 -14.18
CA CYS A 245 -11.41 8.99 -13.90
C CYS A 245 -10.27 8.66 -14.87
N ALA A 246 -10.16 7.41 -15.34
CA ALA A 246 -9.13 6.99 -16.30
C ALA A 246 -9.24 7.73 -17.64
N GLU A 247 -10.45 8.11 -18.08
CA GLU A 247 -10.66 8.91 -19.29
C GLU A 247 -10.04 10.32 -19.23
N MET A 248 -9.80 10.82 -18.02
CA MET A 248 -9.25 12.17 -17.79
C MET A 248 -7.75 12.16 -17.47
N ARG A 249 -7.11 10.98 -17.41
CA ARG A 249 -5.69 10.88 -17.10
C ARG A 249 -4.83 11.31 -18.29
N PRO A 250 -3.64 11.88 -18.05
CA PRO A 250 -2.66 12.09 -19.11
C PRO A 250 -2.37 10.78 -19.84
N SER A 251 -2.21 10.82 -21.17
CA SER A 251 -1.93 9.62 -21.97
C SER A 251 -0.49 9.11 -21.85
N VAL A 252 0.27 9.63 -20.88
CA VAL A 252 1.70 9.34 -20.70
C VAL A 252 1.95 8.98 -19.24
N ASP A 253 2.58 7.83 -19.04
CA ASP A 253 3.02 7.38 -17.73
C ASP A 253 4.17 8.28 -17.23
N ILE A 254 4.31 8.40 -15.91
CA ILE A 254 5.44 9.13 -15.33
C ILE A 254 6.75 8.45 -15.70
N ALA A 255 7.66 9.21 -16.30
CA ALA A 255 9.01 8.75 -16.62
C ALA A 255 10.00 9.27 -15.58
N LEU A 256 10.45 8.39 -14.68
CA LEU A 256 11.52 8.69 -13.74
C LEU A 256 12.86 8.41 -14.41
N VAL A 257 13.67 9.46 -14.57
CA VAL A 257 14.98 9.39 -15.24
C VAL A 257 16.06 9.81 -14.25
N GLY A 258 17.14 9.04 -14.19
CA GLY A 258 18.35 9.41 -13.44
C GLY A 258 19.23 8.23 -13.11
#